data_AF-A0A7V9SIT1-F1
#
_entry.id   AF-A0A7V9SIT1-F1
#
_cell.length_a   1.000
_cell.length_b   1.000
_cell.length_c   1.000
_cell.angle_alpha   90.00
_cell.angle_beta   90.00
_cell.angle_gamma   90.00
#
_symmetry.space_group_name_H-M   'P 1'
#
loop_
_entity.id
_entity.type
_entity.pdbx_description
1 polymer ?
#
loop_
_entity_poly.entity_id
_entity_poly.type
_entity_poly.pdbx_seq_one_letter_code
_entity_poly.pdbx_strand_id
1 'polypeptide(L)' 'MTLVSASAPAATVLIRIMVGAVFLTEGIQKFLYPAEVGAGRFAKIGIPQAELLGPFVGSVEIVCGTLVILGLFTRIAVVP' A
#
# COMPACT_ATOMS: atom_id res chain seq x y z
N MET A 1 25.95 -3.31 15.17
CA MET A 1 24.71 -3.52 14.39
C MET A 1 24.33 -2.21 13.71
N THR A 2 24.98 -1.88 12.59
CA THR A 2 24.82 -0.58 11.92
C THR A 2 23.60 -0.65 11.00
N LEU A 3 22.40 -0.38 11.52
CA LEU A 3 21.15 -0.47 10.75
C LEU A 3 20.88 0.72 9.82
N VAL A 4 21.77 1.73 9.77
CA VAL A 4 21.43 3.07 9.24
C VAL A 4 22.32 3.55 8.09
N SER A 5 23.12 2.69 7.45
CA SER A 5 23.87 3.10 6.26
C SER A 5 23.90 2.00 5.20
N ALA A 6 22.80 1.91 4.45
CA ALA A 6 22.79 1.20 3.18
C ALA A 6 22.90 2.23 2.04
N SER A 7 23.98 2.19 1.27
CA SER A 7 24.12 2.97 0.03
C SER A 7 23.30 2.30 -1.07
N ALA A 8 22.00 2.60 -1.13
CA ALA A 8 21.16 2.15 -2.22
C ALA A 8 21.41 3.02 -3.47
N PRO A 9 21.48 2.43 -4.68
CA PRO A 9 21.44 3.22 -5.92
C PRO A 9 20.26 4.18 -5.90
N ALA A 10 20.41 5.38 -6.46
CA ALA A 10 19.33 6.38 -6.52
C ALA A 10 18.04 5.81 -7.15
N ALA A 11 18.20 4.92 -8.15
CA ALA A 11 17.09 4.18 -8.76
C ALA A 11 16.28 3.36 -7.74
N THR A 12 16.92 2.73 -6.76
CA THR A 12 16.23 1.94 -5.72
C THR A 12 15.40 2.83 -4.80
N VAL A 13 15.89 4.02 -4.46
CA VAL A 13 15.13 4.99 -3.66
C VAL A 13 13.91 5.50 -4.45
N LEU A 14 14.08 5.78 -5.73
CA LEU A 14 12.97 6.17 -6.62
C LEU A 14 11.91 5.07 -6.71
N ILE A 15 12.31 3.82 -6.95
CA ILE A 15 11.37 2.68 -6.99
C ILE A 15 10.61 2.55 -5.68
N ARG A 16 11.30 2.68 -4.54
CA ARG A 16 10.67 2.61 -3.22
C ARG A 16 9.61 3.69 -3.04
N ILE A 17 9.92 4.93 -3.38
CA ILE A 17 8.97 6.05 -3.29
C ILE A 17 7.79 5.81 -4.24
N MET A 18 8.04 5.39 -5.48
CA MET A 18 6.97 5.12 -6.45
C MET A 18 6.01 4.03 -5.97
N VAL A 19 6.53 2.87 -5.56
CA VAL A 19 5.71 1.75 -5.09
C VAL A 19 4.93 2.14 -3.83
N GLY A 20 5.60 2.74 -2.85
CA GLY A 20 4.96 3.16 -1.61
C GLY A 20 3.90 4.25 -1.83
N ALA A 21 4.14 5.18 -2.76
CA ALA A 21 3.16 6.19 -3.13
C ALA A 21 1.93 5.57 -3.78
N VAL A 22 2.09 4.63 -4.72
CA VAL A 22 0.96 3.93 -5.35
C VAL A 22 0.08 3.24 -4.30
N PHE A 23 0.69 2.47 -3.39
CA PHE A 23 -0.06 1.79 -2.32
C PHE A 23 -0.76 2.78 -1.40
N LEU A 24 -0.08 3.85 -0.98
CA LEU A 24 -0.67 4.86 -0.12
C LEU A 24 -1.87 5.53 -0.79
N THR A 25 -1.74 5.91 -2.07
CA THR A 25 -2.82 6.58 -2.80
C THR A 25 -3.97 5.64 -3.14
N GLU A 26 -3.71 4.42 -3.58
CA GLU A 26 -4.75 3.42 -3.86
C GLU A 26 -5.51 3.05 -2.58
N GLY A 27 -4.81 2.93 -1.46
CA GLY A 27 -5.41 2.66 -0.16
C GLY A 27 -6.33 3.79 0.31
N ILE A 28 -5.87 5.05 0.22
CA ILE A 28 -6.70 6.22 0.54
C ILE A 28 -7.94 6.29 -0.37
N GLN A 29 -7.77 6.05 -1.67
CA GLN A 29 -8.87 6.11 -2.62
C GLN A 29 -9.96 5.07 -2.33
N LYS A 30 -9.65 3.91 -1.72
CA LYS A 30 -10.68 2.93 -1.30
C LYS A 30 -11.64 3.48 -0.23
N PHE A 31 -11.25 4.50 0.52
CA PHE A 31 -12.12 5.20 1.47
C PHE A 31 -12.83 6.41 0.87
N LEU A 32 -12.16 7.15 -0.03
CA LEU A 32 -12.74 8.33 -0.68
C LEU A 32 -13.72 7.97 -1.80
N TYR A 33 -13.44 6.90 -2.53
CA TYR A 33 -14.18 6.43 -3.71
C TYR A 33 -14.52 4.93 -3.57
N PRO A 34 -15.28 4.56 -2.52
CA PRO A 34 -15.51 3.16 -2.19
C PRO A 34 -16.33 2.41 -3.26
N ALA A 35 -17.14 3.11 -4.06
CA ALA A 35 -17.92 2.51 -5.13
C ALA A 35 -17.05 2.16 -6.35
N GLU A 36 -16.07 3.01 -6.67
CA GLU A 36 -15.26 2.95 -7.88
C GLU A 36 -14.06 2.02 -7.73
N VAL A 37 -13.39 2.07 -6.57
CA VAL A 37 -12.12 1.34 -6.33
C VAL A 37 -12.08 0.54 -5.03
N GLY A 38 -13.05 0.73 -4.13
CA GLY A 38 -13.19 -0.01 -2.87
C GLY A 38 -14.20 -1.17 -2.94
N ALA A 39 -15.11 -1.21 -1.97
CA ALA A 39 -16.12 -2.27 -1.82
C ALA A 39 -16.98 -2.46 -3.08
N GLY A 40 -17.37 -1.39 -3.77
CA GLY A 40 -18.18 -1.49 -5.00
C GLY A 40 -17.43 -2.18 -6.14
N ARG A 41 -16.13 -1.90 -6.28
CA ARG A 41 -15.26 -2.58 -7.25
C ARG A 41 -15.10 -4.05 -6.90
N PHE A 42 -14.89 -4.35 -5.62
CA PHE A 42 -14.70 -5.71 -5.11
C PHE A 42 -15.95 -6.56 -5.33
N ALA A 43 -17.12 -6.01 -5.03
CA ALA A 43 -18.41 -6.66 -5.33
C ALA A 43 -18.56 -6.94 -6.83
N LYS A 44 -18.20 -5.97 -7.69
CA LYS A 44 -18.30 -6.12 -9.15
C LYS A 44 -17.42 -7.25 -9.71
N ILE A 45 -16.25 -7.50 -9.12
CA ILE A 45 -15.35 -8.59 -9.53
C ILE A 45 -15.60 -9.90 -8.78
N GLY A 46 -16.63 -9.97 -7.94
CA GLY A 46 -17.04 -11.19 -7.25
C GLY A 46 -16.25 -11.52 -5.98
N ILE A 47 -15.55 -10.55 -5.38
CA ILE A 47 -14.90 -10.75 -4.08
C ILE A 47 -15.99 -10.85 -2.99
N PRO A 48 -16.00 -11.94 -2.20
CA PRO A 48 -16.99 -12.12 -1.15
C PRO A 48 -16.70 -11.16 0.02
N GLN A 49 -17.74 -10.77 0.79
CA GLN A 49 -17.62 -9.79 1.87
C GLN A 49 -16.92 -8.48 1.47
N ALA A 50 -17.21 -7.96 0.27
CA ALA A 50 -16.57 -6.76 -0.29
C ALA A 50 -16.61 -5.53 0.64
N GLU A 51 -17.70 -5.35 1.40
CA GLU A 51 -17.85 -4.27 2.39
C GLU A 51 -16.87 -4.37 3.56
N LEU A 52 -16.39 -5.58 3.89
CA LEU A 52 -15.35 -5.79 4.89
C LEU A 52 -13.96 -5.72 4.25
N LEU A 53 -13.78 -6.41 3.12
CA LEU A 53 -12.47 -6.53 2.48
C LEU A 53 -11.99 -5.23 1.83
N GLY A 54 -12.88 -4.38 1.31
CA GLY A 54 -12.51 -3.09 0.72
C GLY A 54 -11.77 -2.18 1.71
N PRO A 55 -12.38 -1.83 2.87
CA PRO A 55 -11.73 -1.05 3.92
C PRO A 55 -10.51 -1.76 4.53
N PHE A 56 -10.54 -3.09 4.66
CA PHE A 56 -9.41 -3.85 5.18
C PHE A 56 -8.19 -3.75 4.26
N VAL A 57 -8.35 -4.03 2.96
CA VAL A 57 -7.27 -3.91 1.97
C VAL A 57 -6.78 -2.48 1.90
N GLY A 58 -7.68 -1.49 1.88
CA GLY A 58 -7.28 -0.08 1.89
C GLY A 58 -6.43 0.30 3.11
N SER A 59 -6.78 -0.21 4.29
CA SER A 59 -5.98 0.03 5.51
C SER A 59 -4.59 -0.59 5.41
N VAL A 60 -4.49 -1.82 4.93
CA VAL A 60 -3.20 -2.52 4.73
C VAL A 60 -2.33 -1.78 3.74
N GLU A 61 -2.89 -1.35 2.60
CA GLU A 61 -2.18 -0.57 1.59
C GLU A 61 -1.65 0.77 2.13
N ILE A 62 -2.44 1.50 2.92
CA ILE A 62 -2.01 2.76 3.55
C ILE A 62 -0.84 2.52 4.50
N VAL A 63 -0.96 1.53 5.39
CA VAL A 63 0.08 1.24 6.39
C VAL A 63 1.37 0.80 5.70
N CYS A 64 1.28 -0.17 4.78
CA CYS A 64 2.43 -0.68 4.05
C CYS A 64 3.06 0.38 3.14
N GLY A 65 2.27 1.12 2.38
CA GLY A 65 2.75 2.21 1.52
C GLY A 65 3.52 3.27 2.32
N THR A 66 2.98 3.67 3.48
CA THR A 66 3.65 4.62 4.39
C THR A 66 4.97 4.07 4.91
N LEU A 67 4.99 2.81 5.39
CA LEU A 67 6.20 2.17 5.89
C LEU A 67 7.28 2.02 4.80
N VAL A 68 6.87 1.69 3.57
CA VAL A 68 7.77 1.60 2.41
C VAL A 68 8.39 2.94 2.08
N ILE A 69 7.61 4.04 2.03
CA ILE A 69 8.12 5.39 1.79
C ILE A 69 9.15 5.78 2.85
N LEU A 70 8.81 5.57 4.13
CA LEU A 70 9.69 5.87 5.27
C LEU A 70 10.92 4.96 5.34
N GLY A 71 10.93 3.85 4.60
CA GLY A 71 12.03 2.87 4.64
C GLY A 71 12.05 2.04 5.93
N LEU A 72 10.92 1.93 6.62
CA LEU A 72 10.77 1.19 7.88
C LEU A 72 10.23 -0.21 7.61
N PHE A 73 10.86 -1.23 8.22
CA PHE A 73 10.44 -2.63 8.11
C PHE A 73 10.10 -3.07 6.68
N THR A 74 10.82 -2.56 5.67
CA THR A 74 10.44 -2.71 4.25
C THR A 74 10.28 -4.15 3.80
N ARG A 75 11.06 -5.08 4.37
CA ARG A 75 10.91 -6.52 4.10
C ARG A 75 9.52 -7.05 4.45
N ILE A 76 8.93 -6.55 5.53
CA ILE A 76 7.59 -6.95 5.99
C ILE A 76 6.53 -6.13 5.25
N ALA A 77 6.80 -4.84 5.05
CA ALA A 77 5.85 -3.92 4.43
C ALA A 77 5.57 -4.21 2.93
N VAL A 78 6.43 -4.97 2.24
CA VAL A 78 6.29 -5.33 0.80
C VAL A 78 5.73 -6.75 0.60
N VAL A 79 5.28 -7.43 1.67
CA VAL A 79 4.59 -8.72 1.56
C VAL A 79 3.22 -8.64 0.87
N PRO A 80 2.34 -7.68 1.21
CA PRO A 80 1.06 -7.51 0.52
C PRO A 80 1.24 -6.89 -0.86
#